data_AF-A0A9D8I5F8-F1
#
_entry.id   AF-A0A9D8I5F8-F1
#
_cell.length_a   1.000
_cell.length_b   1.000
_cell.length_c   1.000
_cell.angle_alpha   90.00
_cell.angle_beta   90.00
_cell.angle_gamma   90.00
#
_symmetry.space_group_name_H-M   'P 1'
#
loop_
_entity.id
_entity.type
_entity.pdbx_description
1 polymer ?
#
loop_
_entity_poly.entity_id
_entity_poly.type
_entity_poly.pdbx_seq_one_letter_code
_entity_poly.pdbx_strand_id
1 'polypeptide(L)'
;MNFTRTNVARKLARAGASALLVACALWAVTAALRSSARSETLRLLAKECHPVWREFESGAFRQGDPLDKLLAAHKPAWQRTLGDVTVCEFHPAPDPAVHLSPVRVTAVRGRLVSALAGSCNWWHTFFDETQSSPNLCALAPPRQN
;
A
#
# COMPACT_ATOMS: atom_id res chain seq x y z
N MET A 1 -20.52 52.74 -33.76
CA MET A 1 -19.22 52.50 -33.07
C MET A 1 -19.37 51.29 -32.14
N ASN A 2 -19.01 50.07 -32.58
CA ASN A 2 -19.13 48.83 -31.77
C ASN A 2 -17.90 47.91 -31.85
N PHE A 3 -16.79 48.37 -32.43
CA PHE A 3 -15.67 47.51 -32.84
C PHE A 3 -14.62 47.21 -31.75
N THR A 4 -14.70 47.87 -30.59
CA THR A 4 -13.68 47.76 -29.52
C THR A 4 -13.98 46.69 -28.48
N ARG A 5 -15.25 46.28 -28.27
CA ARG A 5 -15.60 45.26 -27.25
C ARG A 5 -15.24 43.82 -27.64
N THR A 6 -15.24 43.49 -28.93
CA THR A 6 -15.00 42.12 -29.41
C THR A 6 -13.55 41.67 -29.32
N ASN A 7 -12.60 42.60 -29.37
CA ASN A 7 -11.17 42.29 -29.31
C ASN A 7 -10.66 42.01 -27.89
N VAL A 8 -11.28 42.61 -26.87
CA VAL A 8 -10.89 42.40 -25.45
C VAL A 8 -11.36 41.04 -24.96
N ALA A 9 -12.59 40.63 -25.28
CA ALA A 9 -13.13 39.32 -24.91
C ALA A 9 -12.31 38.15 -25.50
N ARG A 10 -11.86 38.26 -26.76
CA ARG A 10 -11.00 37.25 -27.39
C ARG A 10 -9.61 37.18 -26.77
N LYS A 11 -9.04 38.31 -26.34
CA LYS A 11 -7.75 38.35 -25.63
C LYS A 11 -7.84 37.72 -24.23
N LEU A 12 -8.91 38.01 -23.48
CA LEU A 12 -9.15 37.41 -22.17
C LEU A 12 -9.43 35.90 -22.25
N ALA A 13 -10.21 35.45 -23.23
CA ALA A 13 -10.47 34.03 -23.44
C ALA A 13 -9.20 33.24 -23.80
N ARG A 14 -8.32 33.82 -24.64
CA ARG A 14 -7.01 33.22 -24.97
C ARG A 14 -6.06 33.18 -23.77
N ALA A 15 -6.01 34.25 -22.98
CA ALA A 15 -5.20 34.29 -21.75
C ALA A 15 -5.66 33.25 -20.71
N GLY A 16 -6.98 33.09 -20.54
CA GLY A 16 -7.56 32.06 -19.67
C GLY A 16 -7.24 30.63 -20.13
N ALA A 17 -7.34 30.36 -21.44
CA ALA A 17 -7.00 29.06 -22.01
C ALA A 17 -5.50 28.72 -21.85
N SER A 18 -4.61 29.68 -22.08
CA SER A 18 -3.17 29.49 -21.88
C SER A 18 -2.82 29.23 -20.40
N ALA A 19 -3.44 29.97 -19.47
CA ALA A 19 -3.22 29.76 -18.04
C ALA A 19 -3.69 28.36 -17.58
N LEU A 20 -4.83 27.89 -18.08
CA LEU A 20 -5.33 26.55 -17.79
C LEU A 20 -4.39 25.45 -18.29
N LEU A 21 -3.88 25.58 -19.52
CA LEU A 21 -2.93 24.62 -20.09
C LEU A 21 -1.63 24.55 -19.28
N VAL A 22 -1.10 25.71 -18.86
CA VAL A 22 0.08 25.76 -17.99
C VAL A 22 -0.19 25.09 -16.64
N ALA A 23 -1.35 25.35 -16.03
CA ALA A 23 -1.74 24.71 -14.77
C ALA A 23 -1.91 23.19 -14.91
N CYS A 24 -2.55 22.71 -15.98
CA CYS A 24 -2.67 21.27 -16.28
C CYS A 24 -1.30 20.61 -16.52
N ALA A 25 -0.40 21.27 -17.25
CA ALA A 25 0.96 20.77 -17.48
C ALA A 25 1.76 20.68 -16.17
N LEU A 26 1.71 21.72 -15.33
CA LEU A 26 2.33 21.72 -13.99
C LEU A 26 1.77 20.60 -13.10
N TRP A 27 0.46 20.41 -13.11
CA TRP A 27 -0.18 19.32 -12.36
C TRP A 27 0.26 17.94 -12.88
N ALA A 28 0.28 17.72 -14.19
CA ALA A 28 0.72 16.46 -14.79
C ALA A 28 2.20 16.17 -14.48
N VAL A 29 3.09 17.16 -14.56
CA VAL A 29 4.51 17.01 -14.24
C VAL A 29 4.70 16.67 -12.76
N THR A 30 4.02 17.39 -11.85
CA THR A 30 4.12 17.11 -10.41
C THR A 30 3.53 15.75 -10.04
N ALA A 31 2.43 15.33 -10.69
CA ALA A 31 1.88 13.99 -10.53
C ALA A 31 2.84 12.91 -11.04
N ALA A 32 3.48 13.12 -12.18
CA ALA A 32 4.47 12.20 -12.74
C ALA A 32 5.68 12.05 -11.81
N LEU A 33 6.24 13.16 -11.31
CA LEU A 33 7.35 13.14 -10.35
C LEU A 33 6.99 12.42 -9.03
N ARG A 34 5.77 12.63 -8.52
CA ARG A 34 5.29 11.90 -7.33
C ARG A 34 5.14 10.40 -7.61
N SER A 35 4.66 10.03 -8.79
CA SER A 35 4.51 8.63 -9.18
C SER A 35 5.87 7.93 -9.34
N SER A 36 6.86 8.59 -9.95
CA SER A 36 8.19 8.02 -10.13
C SER A 36 8.93 7.85 -8.81
N ALA A 37 8.91 8.88 -7.94
CA ALA A 37 9.49 8.78 -6.61
C ALA A 37 8.86 7.64 -5.79
N ARG A 38 7.54 7.50 -5.82
CA ARG A 38 6.83 6.41 -5.14
C ARG A 38 7.22 5.04 -5.70
N SER A 39 7.30 4.89 -7.02
CA SER A 39 7.69 3.63 -7.65
C SER A 39 9.12 3.22 -7.29
N GLU A 40 10.05 4.18 -7.21
CA GLU A 40 11.44 3.90 -6.85
C GLU A 40 11.55 3.51 -5.36
N THR A 41 10.83 4.20 -4.48
CA THR A 41 10.75 3.82 -3.06
C THR A 41 10.18 2.40 -2.90
N LEU A 42 9.06 2.08 -3.57
CA LEU A 42 8.48 0.73 -3.51
C LEU A 42 9.44 -0.34 -4.07
N ARG A 43 10.17 -0.02 -5.15
CA ARG A 43 11.17 -0.90 -5.73
C ARG A 43 12.34 -1.18 -4.77
N LEU A 44 12.80 -0.16 -4.05
CA LEU A 44 13.85 -0.32 -3.04
C LEU A 44 13.34 -1.16 -1.86
N LEU A 45 12.14 -0.89 -1.36
CA LEU A 45 11.52 -1.68 -0.29
C LEU A 45 11.34 -3.15 -0.70
N ALA A 46 10.89 -3.42 -1.93
CA ALA A 46 10.70 -4.76 -2.46
C ALA A 46 12.01 -5.57 -2.67
N LYS A 47 13.19 -4.96 -2.50
CA LYS A 47 14.48 -5.67 -2.46
C LYS A 47 14.83 -6.15 -1.06
N GLU A 48 14.38 -5.43 -0.03
CA GLU A 48 14.65 -5.71 1.38
C GLU A 48 13.61 -6.65 2.01
N CYS A 49 12.45 -6.81 1.36
CA CYS A 49 11.36 -7.65 1.85
C CYS A 49 11.37 -9.07 1.25
N HIS A 50 10.68 -9.99 1.93
CA HIS A 50 10.42 -11.34 1.41
C HIS A 50 9.68 -11.27 0.05
N PRO A 51 9.93 -12.20 -0.92
CA PRO A 51 9.32 -12.16 -2.25
C PRO A 51 7.79 -12.02 -2.29
N VAL A 52 7.10 -12.55 -1.26
CA VAL A 52 5.65 -12.39 -1.05
C VAL A 52 5.19 -10.92 -1.11
N TRP A 53 6.05 -9.97 -0.77
CA TRP A 53 5.79 -8.53 -0.90
C TRP A 53 5.31 -8.16 -2.31
N ARG A 54 6.01 -8.63 -3.35
CA ARG A 54 5.69 -8.30 -4.75
C ARG A 54 4.38 -8.94 -5.19
N GLU A 55 4.03 -10.08 -4.62
CA GLU A 55 2.76 -10.75 -4.91
C GLU A 55 1.58 -10.01 -4.29
N PHE A 56 1.75 -9.40 -3.12
CA PHE A 56 0.76 -8.47 -2.58
C PHE A 56 0.69 -7.15 -3.36
N GLU A 57 1.83 -6.58 -3.75
CA GLU A 57 1.87 -5.34 -4.55
C GLU A 57 1.19 -5.51 -5.92
N SER A 58 1.47 -6.61 -6.62
CA SER A 58 0.84 -6.94 -7.91
C SER A 58 -0.61 -7.39 -7.79
N GLY A 59 -1.08 -7.64 -6.56
CA GLY A 59 -2.45 -8.08 -6.27
C GLY A 59 -2.72 -9.55 -6.62
N ALA A 60 -1.69 -10.39 -6.66
CA ALA A 60 -1.82 -11.85 -6.78
C ALA A 60 -2.48 -12.49 -5.55
N PHE A 61 -2.27 -11.85 -4.38
CA PHE A 61 -3.04 -12.07 -3.16
C PHE A 61 -3.82 -10.82 -2.79
N ARG A 62 -5.09 -11.00 -2.45
CA ARG A 62 -5.98 -9.91 -2.04
C ARG A 62 -6.71 -10.27 -0.76
N GLN A 63 -7.34 -9.28 -0.17
CA GLN A 63 -8.29 -9.48 0.91
C GLN A 63 -9.35 -10.53 0.52
N GLY A 64 -9.68 -11.41 1.47
CA GLY A 64 -10.66 -12.48 1.30
C GLY A 64 -10.13 -13.74 0.64
N ASP A 65 -8.92 -13.73 0.07
CA ASP A 65 -8.27 -14.91 -0.48
C ASP A 65 -8.05 -15.98 0.61
N PRO A 66 -8.02 -17.28 0.25
CA PRO A 66 -7.71 -18.34 1.20
C PRO A 66 -6.27 -18.25 1.71
N LEU A 67 -6.06 -18.40 3.02
CA LEU A 67 -4.74 -18.49 3.64
C LEU A 67 -3.92 -19.65 3.05
N ASP A 68 -4.55 -20.80 2.80
CA ASP A 68 -3.87 -21.98 2.26
C ASP A 68 -3.26 -21.72 0.87
N LYS A 69 -3.89 -20.86 0.06
CA LYS A 69 -3.36 -20.42 -1.23
C LYS A 69 -2.02 -19.69 -1.04
N LEU A 70 -1.93 -18.83 -0.02
CA LEU A 70 -0.71 -18.11 0.32
C LEU A 70 0.36 -19.07 0.88
N LEU A 71 -0.01 -19.94 1.80
CA LEU A 71 0.91 -20.88 2.45
C LEU A 71 1.44 -21.96 1.50
N ALA A 72 0.68 -22.31 0.46
CA ALA A 72 1.13 -23.19 -0.61
C ALA A 72 2.21 -22.55 -1.49
N ALA A 73 2.15 -21.23 -1.69
CA ALA A 73 3.13 -20.50 -2.51
C ALA A 73 4.35 -20.05 -1.70
N HIS A 74 4.14 -19.65 -0.44
CA HIS A 74 5.17 -19.08 0.43
C HIS A 74 5.14 -19.72 1.81
N LYS A 75 6.28 -20.22 2.27
CA LYS A 75 6.40 -20.73 3.62
C LYS A 75 6.69 -19.58 4.60
N PRO A 76 5.85 -19.35 5.62
CA PRO A 76 6.12 -18.33 6.61
C PRO A 76 7.31 -18.72 7.48
N ALA A 77 8.09 -17.72 7.91
CA ALA A 77 9.17 -17.92 8.88
C ALA A 77 8.60 -18.10 10.29
N TRP A 78 7.47 -17.45 10.57
CA TRP A 78 6.75 -17.60 11.82
C TRP A 78 5.24 -17.65 11.56
N GLN A 79 4.55 -18.50 12.31
CA GLN A 79 3.10 -18.64 12.25
C GLN A 79 2.55 -18.90 13.64
N ARG A 80 1.45 -18.24 13.98
CA ARG A 80 0.70 -18.46 15.22
C ARG A 80 -0.80 -18.42 14.95
N THR A 81 -1.49 -19.43 15.47
CA THR A 81 -2.97 -19.50 15.42
C THR A 81 -3.54 -19.29 16.81
N LEU A 82 -4.54 -18.43 16.92
CA LEU A 82 -5.27 -18.05 18.13
C LEU A 82 -6.78 -18.10 17.83
N GLY A 83 -7.41 -19.23 18.13
CA GLY A 83 -8.81 -19.47 17.76
C GLY A 83 -9.00 -19.41 16.24
N ASP A 84 -9.91 -18.56 15.78
CA ASP A 84 -10.18 -18.35 14.36
C ASP A 84 -9.14 -17.46 13.65
N VAL A 85 -8.18 -16.89 14.38
CA VAL A 85 -7.19 -15.94 13.84
C VAL A 85 -5.85 -16.65 13.61
N THR A 86 -5.29 -16.52 12.42
CA THR A 86 -3.92 -16.95 12.11
C THR A 86 -3.09 -15.74 11.69
N VAL A 87 -1.93 -15.57 12.33
CA VAL A 87 -0.95 -14.56 11.97
C VAL A 87 0.28 -15.27 11.41
N CYS A 88 0.73 -14.82 10.25
CA CYS A 88 1.92 -15.30 9.57
C CYS A 88 2.91 -14.15 9.38
N GLU A 89 4.20 -14.42 9.54
CA GLU A 89 5.27 -13.49 9.23
C GLU A 89 6.24 -14.11 8.24
N PHE A 90 6.60 -13.33 7.23
CA PHE A 90 7.54 -13.70 6.18
C PHE A 90 8.75 -12.78 6.27
N HIS A 91 9.94 -13.39 6.33
CA HIS A 91 11.23 -12.71 6.43
C HIS A 91 12.16 -13.18 5.31
N PRO A 92 13.02 -12.32 4.77
CA PRO A 92 13.89 -12.66 3.64
C PRO A 92 14.97 -13.71 3.95
N ALA A 93 15.30 -13.96 5.22
CA ALA A 93 16.33 -14.92 5.61
C ALA A 93 15.87 -15.78 6.82
N PRO A 94 16.43 -16.98 7.00
CA PRO A 94 16.17 -17.84 8.17
C PRO A 94 16.94 -17.42 9.43
N ASP A 95 17.82 -16.42 9.35
CA ASP A 95 18.66 -15.97 10.46
C ASP A 95 17.85 -15.11 11.46
N PRO A 96 17.75 -15.49 12.75
CA PRO A 96 17.00 -14.75 13.77
C PRO A 96 17.54 -13.34 14.08
N ALA A 97 18.67 -12.93 13.51
CA ALA A 97 19.19 -11.58 13.67
C ALA A 97 18.29 -10.52 12.97
N VAL A 98 17.39 -9.92 13.75
CA VAL A 98 16.62 -8.69 13.48
C VAL A 98 16.24 -8.52 12.00
N HIS A 99 15.13 -9.12 11.59
CA HIS A 99 14.54 -8.82 10.30
C HIS A 99 13.92 -7.43 10.34
N LEU A 100 14.54 -6.49 9.62
CA LEU A 100 14.11 -5.11 9.61
C LEU A 100 12.82 -4.89 8.81
N SER A 101 12.39 -5.84 7.98
CA SER A 101 11.29 -5.63 7.02
C SER A 101 10.35 -6.85 6.87
N PRO A 102 9.75 -7.37 7.96
CA PRO A 102 8.76 -8.45 7.88
C PRO A 102 7.55 -8.07 7.01
N VAL A 103 7.02 -9.07 6.31
CA VAL A 103 5.62 -9.03 5.81
C VAL A 103 4.76 -9.82 6.79
N ARG A 104 3.84 -9.14 7.46
CA ARG A 104 2.88 -9.74 8.38
C ARG A 104 1.51 -9.85 7.71
N VAL A 105 0.94 -11.04 7.76
CA VAL A 105 -0.37 -11.35 7.20
C VAL A 105 -1.26 -11.89 8.31
N THR A 106 -2.47 -11.37 8.41
CA THR A 106 -3.49 -11.88 9.32
C THR A 106 -4.62 -12.48 8.52
N ALA A 107 -5.05 -13.66 8.93
CA ALA A 107 -6.21 -14.35 8.39
C ALA A 107 -7.22 -14.65 9.50
N VAL A 108 -8.50 -14.61 9.17
CA VAL A 108 -9.61 -15.00 10.06
C VAL A 108 -10.41 -16.09 9.36
N ARG A 109 -10.64 -17.22 10.03
CA ARG A 109 -11.32 -18.41 9.48
C ARG A 109 -10.74 -18.84 8.13
N GLY A 110 -9.40 -18.79 8.04
CA GLY A 110 -8.67 -19.18 6.83
C GLY A 110 -8.76 -18.19 5.67
N ARG A 111 -9.23 -16.95 5.86
CA ARG A 111 -9.25 -15.91 4.81
C ARG A 111 -8.40 -14.70 5.20
N LEU A 112 -7.66 -14.16 4.24
CA LEU A 112 -6.80 -13.00 4.46
C LEU A 112 -7.64 -11.76 4.79
N VAL A 113 -7.36 -11.11 5.92
CA VAL A 113 -8.06 -9.89 6.37
C VAL A 113 -7.14 -8.67 6.43
N SER A 114 -5.84 -8.88 6.67
CA SER A 114 -4.85 -7.81 6.59
C SER A 114 -3.51 -8.33 6.09
N ALA A 115 -2.81 -7.49 5.34
CA ALA A 115 -1.43 -7.68 4.96
C ALA A 115 -0.71 -6.34 5.07
N LEU A 116 0.36 -6.34 5.85
CA LEU A 116 1.19 -5.18 6.10
C LEU A 116 2.65 -5.59 6.11
N ALA A 117 3.51 -4.64 5.82
CA ALA A 117 4.93 -4.87 5.92
C ALA A 117 5.62 -3.56 6.31
N GLY A 118 6.68 -3.68 7.07
CA GLY A 118 7.26 -2.51 7.71
C GLY A 118 8.38 -2.84 8.65
N SER A 119 8.96 -1.77 9.18
CA SER A 119 10.08 -1.75 10.10
C SER A 119 9.73 -0.81 11.26
N CYS A 120 10.73 -0.49 12.10
CA CYS A 120 10.61 0.59 13.07
C CYS A 120 10.53 2.01 12.45
N ASN A 121 10.92 2.20 11.19
CA ASN A 121 11.01 3.51 10.54
C ASN A 121 10.13 3.68 9.29
N TRP A 122 9.44 2.64 8.83
CA TRP A 122 8.48 2.74 7.73
C TRP A 122 7.42 1.64 7.85
N TRP A 123 6.27 1.85 7.21
CA TRP A 123 5.21 0.87 7.12
C TRP A 123 4.49 0.99 5.77
N HIS A 124 3.96 -0.12 5.30
CA HIS A 124 3.19 -0.22 4.07
C HIS A 124 2.04 -1.20 4.31
N THR A 125 0.83 -0.72 4.10
CA THR A 125 -0.38 -1.54 4.19
C THR A 125 -0.84 -1.88 2.78
N PHE A 126 -0.93 -3.18 2.48
CA PHE A 126 -1.50 -3.66 1.22
C PHE A 126 -3.04 -3.65 1.30
N PHE A 127 -3.58 -4.17 2.40
CA PHE A 127 -4.99 -4.11 2.76
C PHE A 127 -5.15 -4.35 4.27
N ASP A 128 -6.21 -3.81 4.86
CA ASP A 128 -6.52 -3.99 6.28
C ASP A 128 -8.01 -3.83 6.58
N GLU A 129 -8.69 -4.96 6.83
CA GLU A 129 -10.10 -5.00 7.22
C GLU A 129 -10.29 -4.88 8.74
N THR A 130 -9.23 -5.04 9.54
CA THR A 130 -9.32 -5.03 11.00
C THR A 130 -9.73 -3.66 11.54
N GLN A 131 -9.39 -2.58 10.83
CA GLN A 131 -9.80 -1.22 11.15
C GLN A 131 -11.30 -0.96 10.94
N SER A 132 -11.97 -1.79 10.15
CA SER A 132 -13.41 -1.64 9.85
C SER A 132 -14.31 -2.38 10.86
N SER A 133 -13.72 -3.20 11.73
CA SER A 133 -14.47 -4.02 12.69
C SER A 133 -13.89 -3.84 14.10
N PRO A 134 -14.46 -2.94 14.93
CA PRO A 134 -13.92 -2.63 16.27
C PRO A 134 -13.84 -3.84 17.20
N ASN A 135 -14.53 -4.94 16.87
CA ASN A 135 -14.53 -6.18 17.62
C ASN A 135 -13.24 -7.01 17.47
N LEU A 136 -12.38 -6.74 16.47
CA LEU A 136 -11.11 -7.45 16.31
C LEU A 136 -10.01 -6.89 17.25
N CYS A 137 -10.04 -5.60 17.58
CA CYS A 137 -9.15 -5.02 18.59
C CYS A 137 -9.37 -5.61 19.99
N ALA A 138 -10.58 -6.10 20.29
CA ALA A 138 -10.90 -6.74 21.57
C ALA A 138 -10.27 -8.14 21.76
N LEU A 139 -9.70 -8.72 20.69
CA LEU A 139 -9.03 -10.03 20.72
C LEU A 139 -7.51 -9.93 20.89
N ALA A 140 -6.95 -8.72 21.00
CA ALA A 140 -5.56 -8.56 21.40
C ALA A 140 -5.41 -9.09 22.84
N PRO A 141 -4.53 -10.09 23.10
CA PRO A 141 -4.30 -10.54 24.47
C PRO A 141 -3.80 -9.35 25.30
N PRO A 142 -4.21 -9.24 26.58
CA PRO A 142 -3.70 -8.20 27.46
C PRO A 142 -2.16 -8.28 27.47
N ARG A 143 -1.49 -7.14 27.32
CA ARG A 143 -0.03 -7.05 27.53
C ARG A 143 0.25 -7.57 28.94
N GLN A 144 0.85 -8.74 29.05
CA GLN A 144 1.46 -9.19 30.29
C GLN A 144 2.74 -8.36 30.45
N ASN A 145 2.71 -7.43 31.41
CA ASN A 145 3.90 -6.75 31.92
C ASN A 145 4.73 -7.69 32.77
#